data_AF-A0A8H6K085-F1
#
_entry.id   AF-A0A8H6K085-F1
#
_cell.length_a   1.000
_cell.length_b   1.000
_cell.length_c   1.000
_cell.angle_alpha   90.00
_cell.angle_beta   90.00
_cell.angle_gamma   90.00
#
_symmetry.space_group_name_H-M   'P 1'
#
loop_
_entity.id
_entity.type
_entity.pdbx_description
1 polymer ?
#
loop_
_entity_poly.entity_id
_entity_poly.type
_entity_poly.pdbx_seq_one_letter_code
_entity_poly.pdbx_strand_id
1 'polypeptide(L)'
;MSLDSRHPRRCRQQSEAAPFLKWVLTRLCREADSVPDHLFKLFNHGAEPSLSDLWESLDYALTPFDVVYLTIDAVDESDNRTDLLKVLRELATNSKFAKIRLLVTSREYLDIGETTGAISKKISMRNTHVDNDIRRYVLSRLGKAPFVKAWPEDLRQDIVRAFEEIADGMFRWVSCQIDELRRVKGNSTAASDQFGIIPKPVNEQYDRIFQQISNEDLPIVDAMLEQLRCSHNASGDFEVIELNALVETVSHQLAVGTWSHPHLRVNAERVREACGCLITVFRDKSREPRGAEYVAAAHHTSFKYRDSKEIWTPASSTT
;
A
#
# COMPACT_ATOMS: atom_id res chain seq x y z
N MET A 1 -38.15 20.84 12.86
CA MET A 1 -37.81 20.50 11.46
C MET A 1 -36.99 21.63 10.87
N SER A 2 -35.67 21.47 10.80
CA SER A 2 -34.84 22.02 9.73
C SER A 2 -33.52 21.28 9.79
N LEU A 3 -33.34 20.35 8.84
CA LEU A 3 -32.11 19.63 8.60
C LEU A 3 -31.23 20.58 7.81
N ASP A 4 -30.19 21.15 8.43
CA ASP A 4 -29.18 21.89 7.69
C ASP A 4 -27.97 21.01 7.38
N SER A 5 -27.87 20.75 6.09
CA SER A 5 -26.75 20.32 5.27
C SER A 5 -25.41 19.98 5.96
N ARG A 6 -25.17 18.68 6.15
CA ARG A 6 -23.81 18.13 6.27
C ARG A 6 -23.09 18.27 4.93
N HIS A 7 -22.29 19.33 4.79
CA HIS A 7 -21.31 19.43 3.72
C HIS A 7 -20.27 18.29 3.80
N PRO A 8 -19.81 17.75 2.66
CA PRO A 8 -18.73 16.77 2.63
C PRO A 8 -17.44 17.44 3.15
N ARG A 9 -16.74 16.73 4.05
CA ARG A 9 -15.45 17.15 4.59
C ARG A 9 -14.46 17.35 3.44
N ARG A 10 -14.24 18.60 3.03
CA ARG A 10 -13.11 18.99 2.18
C ARG A 10 -11.83 18.61 2.91
N CYS A 11 -11.06 17.68 2.36
CA CYS A 11 -9.66 17.44 2.75
C CYS A 11 -8.90 18.76 2.54
N ARG A 12 -8.67 19.51 3.62
CA ARG A 12 -7.73 20.63 3.59
C ARG A 12 -6.35 20.02 3.43
N GLN A 13 -5.56 20.54 2.49
CA GLN A 13 -4.11 20.29 2.34
C GLN A 13 -3.39 20.68 3.64
N GLN A 14 -3.45 19.83 4.65
CA GLN A 14 -2.76 20.01 5.92
C GLN A 14 -1.36 19.43 5.78
N SER A 15 -0.35 20.23 6.16
CA SER A 15 1.04 19.81 6.21
C SER A 15 1.20 18.52 7.02
N GLU A 16 1.85 17.50 6.47
CA GLU A 16 2.08 16.21 7.15
C GLU A 16 3.19 16.27 8.20
N ALA A 17 3.91 17.41 8.30
CA ALA A 17 4.99 17.62 9.25
C ALA A 17 4.55 17.45 10.72
N ALA A 18 3.49 18.15 11.14
CA ALA A 18 3.03 18.08 12.53
C ALA A 18 2.41 16.71 12.89
N PRO A 19 1.54 16.10 12.04
CA PRO A 19 1.07 14.74 12.26
C PRO A 19 2.22 13.73 12.39
N PHE A 20 3.24 13.81 11.53
CA PHE A 20 4.41 12.93 11.58
C PHE A 20 5.18 13.08 12.89
N LEU A 21 5.52 14.31 13.30
CA LEU A 21 6.22 14.55 14.57
C LEU A 21 5.40 14.10 15.77
N LYS A 22 4.09 14.37 15.79
CA LYS A 22 3.17 13.87 16.83
C LYS A 22 3.20 12.34 16.91
N TRP A 23 3.21 11.65 15.77
CA TRP A 23 3.29 10.20 15.72
C TRP A 23 4.62 9.67 16.29
N VAL A 24 5.76 10.23 15.86
CA VAL A 24 7.09 9.84 16.38
C VAL A 24 7.16 10.04 17.88
N LEU A 25 6.76 11.22 18.37
CA LEU A 25 6.70 11.53 19.79
C LEU A 25 5.82 10.56 20.57
N THR A 26 4.62 10.28 20.07
CA THR A 26 3.71 9.34 20.72
C THR A 26 4.34 7.95 20.86
N ARG A 27 5.07 7.49 19.84
CA ARG A 27 5.77 6.20 19.89
C ARG A 27 6.93 6.24 20.89
N LEU A 28 7.74 7.28 20.90
CA LEU A 28 8.86 7.43 21.84
C LEU A 28 8.39 7.53 23.30
N CYS A 29 7.38 8.35 23.58
CA CYS A 29 6.82 8.49 24.93
C CYS A 29 6.23 7.18 25.46
N ARG A 30 5.58 6.40 24.58
CA ARG A 30 5.05 5.07 24.93
C ARG A 30 6.16 4.08 25.26
N GLU A 31 7.23 4.06 24.46
CA GLU A 31 8.35 3.15 24.67
C GLU A 31 9.15 3.53 25.93
N ALA A 32 9.28 4.83 26.22
CA ALA A 32 9.99 5.33 27.39
C ALA A 32 9.13 5.40 28.66
N ASP A 33 7.85 5.03 28.60
CA ASP A 33 6.82 5.20 29.66
C ASP A 33 6.89 6.58 30.34
N SER A 34 7.10 7.63 29.55
CA SER A 34 7.28 9.00 30.04
C SER A 34 6.81 10.02 29.00
N VAL A 35 6.28 11.14 29.49
CA VAL A 35 5.80 12.24 28.65
C VAL A 35 6.57 13.51 29.04
N PRO A 36 7.09 14.29 28.07
CA PRO A 36 7.70 15.59 28.37
C PRO A 36 6.75 16.52 29.13
N ASP A 37 7.23 17.14 30.21
CA ASP A 37 6.43 17.98 31.10
C ASP A 37 5.70 19.12 30.38
N HIS A 38 6.32 19.73 29.36
CA HIS A 38 5.71 20.83 28.62
C HIS A 38 4.54 20.35 27.74
N LEU A 39 4.62 19.16 27.14
CA LEU A 39 3.48 18.55 26.43
C LEU A 39 2.33 18.25 27.39
N PHE A 40 2.64 17.74 28.59
CA PHE A 40 1.62 17.47 29.60
C PHE A 40 0.92 18.75 30.06
N LYS A 41 1.67 19.85 30.24
CA LYS A 41 1.10 21.17 30.55
C LYS A 41 0.20 21.68 29.42
N LEU A 42 0.65 21.63 28.17
CA LEU A 42 -0.15 22.05 27.00
C LEU A 42 -1.48 21.30 26.94
N PHE A 43 -1.44 19.97 27.15
CA PHE A 43 -2.63 19.14 27.20
C PHE A 43 -3.61 19.57 28.31
N ASN A 44 -3.11 19.82 29.54
CA ASN A 44 -3.96 20.26 30.66
C ASN A 44 -4.60 21.63 30.42
N HIS A 45 -4.00 22.48 29.58
CA HIS A 45 -4.55 23.76 29.16
C HIS A 45 -5.48 23.67 27.93
N GLY A 46 -5.69 22.47 27.38
CA GLY A 46 -6.49 22.26 26.17
C GLY A 46 -5.87 22.85 24.91
N ALA A 47 -4.56 23.12 24.92
CA ALA A 47 -3.83 23.70 23.80
C ALA A 47 -3.24 22.61 22.89
N GLU A 48 -3.28 22.83 21.58
CA GLU A 48 -2.53 22.01 20.64
C GLU A 48 -1.06 22.44 20.56
N PRO A 49 -0.10 21.49 20.53
CA PRO A 49 1.31 21.82 20.40
C PRO A 49 1.61 22.39 19.01
N SER A 50 2.38 23.48 18.98
CA SER A 50 2.95 24.03 17.75
C SER A 50 4.07 23.13 17.20
N LEU A 51 4.50 23.35 15.96
CA LEU A 51 5.67 22.65 15.41
C LEU A 51 6.93 22.86 16.28
N SER A 52 7.10 24.05 16.86
CA SER A 52 8.23 24.32 17.76
C SER A 52 8.15 23.48 19.03
N ASP A 53 6.96 23.39 19.63
CA ASP A 53 6.74 22.56 20.82
C ASP A 53 7.04 21.08 20.53
N LEU A 54 6.66 20.59 19.34
CA LEU A 54 6.93 19.21 18.93
C LEU A 54 8.44 18.95 18.76
N TRP A 55 9.19 19.89 18.18
CA TRP A 55 10.65 19.75 18.05
C TRP A 55 11.36 19.72 19.40
N GLU A 56 10.99 20.61 20.32
CA GLU A 56 11.53 20.64 21.68
C GLU A 56 11.18 19.36 22.45
N SER A 57 9.95 18.87 22.27
CA SER A 57 9.53 17.59 22.83
C SER A 57 10.35 16.42 22.34
N LEU A 58 10.72 16.44 21.06
CA LEU A 58 11.39 15.32 20.44
C LEU A 58 12.80 15.18 20.98
N ASP A 59 13.49 16.31 21.15
CA ASP A 59 14.79 16.39 21.81
C ASP A 59 14.74 15.74 23.21
N TYR A 60 13.77 16.14 24.03
CA TYR A 60 13.60 15.54 25.37
C TYR A 60 13.24 14.06 25.30
N ALA A 61 12.28 13.67 24.45
CA ALA A 61 11.81 12.29 24.33
C ALA A 61 12.90 11.32 23.85
N LEU A 62 13.95 11.81 23.19
CA LEU A 62 15.10 11.00 22.77
C LEU A 62 16.12 10.76 23.89
N THR A 63 16.01 11.45 25.03
CA THR A 63 16.97 11.35 26.16
C THR A 63 17.17 9.90 26.63
N PRO A 64 16.12 9.08 26.84
CA PRO A 64 16.26 7.72 27.36
C PRO A 64 16.87 6.70 26.39
N PHE A 65 16.94 7.05 25.10
CA PHE A 65 17.36 6.12 24.04
C PHE A 65 18.83 6.33 23.66
N ASP A 66 19.55 5.25 23.38
CA ASP A 66 20.89 5.36 22.76
C ASP A 66 20.79 5.62 21.26
N VAL A 67 19.88 4.90 20.59
CA VAL A 67 19.63 4.99 19.15
C VAL A 67 18.15 4.74 18.87
N VAL A 68 17.57 5.49 17.94
CA VAL A 68 16.21 5.31 17.44
C VAL A 68 16.25 5.10 15.93
N TYR A 69 15.66 4.01 15.44
CA TYR A 69 15.53 3.74 14.02
C TYR A 69 14.14 4.15 13.55
N LEU A 70 14.09 4.99 12.51
CA LEU A 70 12.85 5.42 11.90
C LEU A 70 12.85 5.06 10.43
N THR A 71 11.90 4.22 10.03
CA THR A 71 11.70 3.82 8.63
C THR A 71 10.44 4.50 8.10
N ILE A 72 10.59 5.25 7.01
CA ILE A 72 9.50 5.92 6.32
C ILE A 72 9.34 5.27 4.97
N ASP A 73 8.20 4.63 4.74
CA ASP A 73 7.88 3.98 3.47
C ASP A 73 7.18 4.95 2.51
N ALA A 74 7.59 4.91 1.24
CA ALA A 74 7.00 5.60 0.10
C ALA A 74 6.72 7.09 0.34
N VAL A 75 7.76 7.87 0.70
CA VAL A 75 7.61 9.31 0.99
C VAL A 75 7.07 10.11 -0.21
N ASP A 76 7.23 9.60 -1.44
CA ASP A 76 6.63 10.19 -2.64
C ASP A 76 5.10 10.06 -2.68
N GLU A 77 4.50 9.18 -1.88
CA GLU A 77 3.05 9.04 -1.82
C GLU A 77 2.37 10.08 -0.90
N SER A 78 3.15 10.90 -0.18
CA SER A 78 2.70 12.02 0.66
C SER A 78 2.08 13.16 -0.15
N ASP A 79 0.92 13.66 0.28
CA ASP A 79 0.15 14.70 -0.42
C ASP A 79 0.84 16.07 -0.37
N ASN A 80 1.57 16.35 0.72
CA ASN A 80 2.43 17.53 0.87
C ASN A 80 3.85 17.11 1.31
N ARG A 81 4.50 16.32 0.44
CA ARG A 81 5.84 15.78 0.72
C ARG A 81 6.90 16.85 0.98
N THR A 82 6.74 18.07 0.48
CA THR A 82 7.73 19.15 0.64
C THR A 82 8.00 19.46 2.10
N ASP A 83 6.96 19.57 2.92
CA ASP A 83 7.13 19.86 4.35
C ASP A 83 7.66 18.64 5.11
N LEU A 84 7.24 17.44 4.72
CA LEU A 84 7.77 16.20 5.28
C LEU A 84 9.27 16.05 4.99
N LEU A 85 9.70 16.33 3.76
CA LEU A 85 11.12 16.29 3.38
C LEU A 85 11.97 17.28 4.17
N LYS A 86 11.43 18.47 4.51
CA LYS A 86 12.11 19.43 5.40
C LYS A 86 12.29 18.85 6.81
N VAL A 87 11.25 18.21 7.34
CA VAL A 87 11.31 17.53 8.66
C VAL A 87 12.35 16.42 8.64
N LEU A 88 12.35 15.57 7.61
CA LEU A 88 13.32 14.47 7.48
C LEU A 88 14.75 14.99 7.37
N ARG A 89 14.95 16.09 6.64
CA ARG A 89 16.25 16.77 6.57
C ARG A 89 16.69 17.28 7.94
N GLU A 90 15.81 17.97 8.67
CA GLU A 90 16.11 18.48 10.01
C GLU A 90 16.49 17.35 10.97
N LEU A 91 15.74 16.24 10.96
CA LEU A 91 16.06 15.03 11.73
C LEU A 91 17.42 14.43 11.38
N ALA A 92 17.82 14.49 10.11
CA ALA A 92 19.09 13.94 9.65
C ALA A 92 20.30 14.85 9.94
N THR A 93 20.12 16.18 9.92
CA THR A 93 21.23 17.13 9.96
C THR A 93 21.42 17.83 11.30
N ASN A 94 20.37 17.96 12.12
CA ASN A 94 20.49 18.65 13.40
C ASN A 94 21.10 17.73 14.47
N SER A 95 22.18 18.21 15.09
CA SER A 95 22.90 17.48 16.15
C SER A 95 22.04 17.05 17.34
N LYS A 96 20.95 17.76 17.64
CA LYS A 96 19.97 17.37 18.67
C LYS A 96 19.34 16.01 18.40
N PHE A 97 19.20 15.65 17.13
CA PHE A 97 18.57 14.42 16.67
C PHE A 97 19.58 13.36 16.23
N ALA A 98 20.86 13.48 16.63
CA ALA A 98 21.92 12.56 16.22
C ALA A 98 21.71 11.08 16.61
N LYS A 99 20.80 10.82 17.56
CA LYS A 99 20.37 9.47 17.97
C LYS A 99 19.44 8.82 16.94
N ILE A 100 18.85 9.58 16.02
CA ILE A 100 17.93 9.07 15.01
C ILE A 100 18.71 8.54 13.79
N ARG A 101 18.31 7.34 13.34
CA ARG A 101 18.77 6.71 12.09
C ARG A 101 17.58 6.58 11.15
N LEU A 102 17.65 7.27 10.02
CA LEU A 102 16.57 7.28 9.03
C LEU A 102 16.81 6.26 7.92
N LEU A 103 15.76 5.51 7.59
CA LEU A 103 15.62 4.79 6.33
C LEU A 103 14.37 5.34 5.63
N VAL A 104 14.52 5.89 4.43
CA VAL A 104 13.42 6.45 3.65
C VAL A 104 13.36 5.73 2.33
N THR A 105 12.17 5.27 1.93
CA THR A 105 11.94 4.71 0.60
C THR A 105 11.15 5.71 -0.24
N SER A 106 11.46 5.75 -1.54
CA SER A 106 10.72 6.57 -2.50
C SER A 106 10.94 6.08 -3.92
N ARG A 107 10.06 6.48 -4.83
CA ARG A 107 10.40 6.54 -6.26
C ARG A 107 11.45 7.63 -6.52
N GLU A 108 12.11 7.54 -7.65
CA GLU A 108 13.08 8.54 -8.08
C GLU A 108 12.37 9.78 -8.63
N TYR A 109 12.23 10.79 -7.77
CA TYR A 109 11.78 12.13 -8.14
C TYR A 109 12.89 13.15 -7.89
N LEU A 110 12.95 14.19 -8.74
CA LEU A 110 14.01 15.20 -8.70
C LEU A 110 14.03 15.96 -7.37
N ASP A 111 12.87 16.40 -6.88
CA ASP A 111 12.70 17.16 -5.64
C ASP A 111 13.16 16.37 -4.39
N ILE A 112 12.86 15.07 -4.35
CA ILE A 112 13.33 14.17 -3.29
C ILE A 112 14.85 14.01 -3.39
N GLY A 113 15.37 13.80 -4.60
CA GLY A 113 16.81 13.67 -4.86
C GLY A 113 17.60 14.92 -4.47
N GLU A 114 17.11 16.10 -4.81
CA GLU A 114 17.71 17.39 -4.44
C GLU A 114 17.73 17.60 -2.92
N THR A 115 16.67 17.21 -2.22
CA THR A 115 16.57 17.40 -0.77
C THR A 115 17.45 16.43 0.02
N THR A 116 17.51 15.17 -0.42
CA THR A 116 18.14 14.06 0.32
C THR A 116 19.55 13.71 -0.15
N GLY A 117 19.93 14.05 -1.38
CA GLY A 117 21.17 13.59 -2.01
C GLY A 117 22.45 14.03 -1.30
N ALA A 118 22.45 15.21 -0.67
CA ALA A 118 23.61 15.73 0.07
C ALA A 118 23.75 15.14 1.49
N ILE A 119 22.69 14.52 2.01
CA ILE A 119 22.59 14.13 3.44
C ILE A 119 22.37 12.64 3.64
N SER A 120 22.27 11.86 2.56
CA SER A 120 21.94 10.44 2.61
C SER A 120 22.74 9.61 1.61
N LYS A 121 22.78 8.30 1.84
CA LYS A 121 23.31 7.33 0.89
C LYS A 121 22.15 6.68 0.14
N LYS A 122 22.07 6.93 -1.16
CA LYS A 122 21.06 6.30 -2.02
C LYS A 122 21.34 4.81 -2.19
N ILE A 123 20.33 3.98 -1.98
CA ILE A 123 20.35 2.55 -2.30
C ILE A 123 19.33 2.33 -3.41
N SER A 124 19.80 2.01 -4.62
CA SER A 124 18.94 1.75 -5.76
C SER A 124 18.37 0.33 -5.69
N MET A 125 17.06 0.18 -5.84
CA MET A 125 16.42 -1.12 -6.06
C MET A 125 16.56 -1.62 -7.50
N ARG A 126 17.00 -0.76 -8.44
CA ARG A 126 17.42 -1.18 -9.78
C ARG A 126 18.88 -1.60 -9.74
N ASN A 127 19.10 -2.89 -9.56
CA ASN A 127 20.43 -3.49 -9.55
C ASN A 127 20.36 -5.00 -9.85
N THR A 128 21.49 -5.57 -10.28
CA THR A 128 21.59 -6.96 -10.71
C THR A 128 21.32 -7.99 -9.61
N HIS A 129 21.47 -7.63 -8.33
CA HIS A 129 21.11 -8.53 -7.23
C HIS A 129 19.60 -8.68 -7.15
N VAL A 130 18.86 -7.58 -7.29
CA VAL A 130 17.39 -7.59 -7.34
C VAL A 130 16.89 -8.36 -8.57
N ASP A 131 17.52 -8.19 -9.74
CA ASP A 131 17.16 -8.95 -10.94
C ASP A 131 17.33 -10.47 -10.73
N ASN A 132 18.42 -10.88 -10.07
CA ASN A 132 18.66 -12.28 -9.73
C ASN A 132 17.66 -12.82 -8.70
N ASP A 133 17.26 -11.99 -7.74
CA ASP A 133 16.24 -12.38 -6.76
C ASP A 133 14.85 -12.47 -7.41
N ILE A 134 14.53 -11.62 -8.38
CA ILE A 134 13.33 -11.72 -9.22
C ILE A 134 13.35 -13.04 -9.99
N ARG A 135 14.46 -13.38 -10.67
CA ARG A 135 14.62 -14.67 -11.35
C ARG A 135 14.30 -15.85 -10.43
N ARG A 136 14.91 -15.87 -9.24
CA ARG A 136 14.69 -16.92 -8.23
C ARG A 136 13.22 -16.96 -7.77
N TYR A 137 12.61 -15.79 -7.58
CA TYR A 137 11.20 -15.68 -7.22
C TYR A 137 10.30 -16.26 -8.31
N VAL A 138 10.51 -15.90 -9.57
CA VAL A 138 9.76 -16.42 -10.73
C VAL A 138 9.87 -17.93 -10.80
N LEU A 139 11.09 -18.46 -10.80
CA LEU A 139 11.35 -19.90 -10.89
C LEU A 139 10.66 -20.66 -9.74
N SER A 140 10.74 -20.14 -8.52
CA SER A 140 10.09 -20.73 -7.35
C SER A 140 8.56 -20.73 -7.47
N ARG A 141 7.97 -19.63 -7.94
CA ARG A 141 6.51 -19.48 -8.08
C ARG A 141 5.94 -20.29 -9.23
N LEU A 142 6.61 -20.31 -10.38
CA LEU A 142 6.22 -21.13 -11.53
C LEU A 142 6.43 -22.63 -11.25
N GLY A 143 7.53 -23.01 -10.60
CA GLY A 143 7.80 -24.42 -10.26
C GLY A 143 6.77 -25.03 -9.31
N LYS A 144 6.14 -24.23 -8.44
CA LYS A 144 5.07 -24.66 -7.53
C LYS A 144 3.70 -24.70 -8.20
N ALA A 145 3.55 -24.13 -9.38
CA ALA A 145 2.28 -23.99 -10.07
C ALA A 145 1.97 -25.25 -10.92
N PRO A 146 0.87 -25.99 -10.65
CA PRO A 146 0.55 -27.20 -11.39
C PRO A 146 0.32 -26.98 -12.89
N PHE A 147 -0.24 -25.83 -13.28
CA PHE A 147 -0.56 -25.49 -14.67
C PHE A 147 0.69 -25.29 -15.55
N VAL A 148 1.83 -24.92 -14.94
CA VAL A 148 3.10 -24.70 -15.65
C VAL A 148 3.65 -26.01 -16.22
N LYS A 149 3.31 -27.16 -15.62
CA LYS A 149 3.70 -28.48 -16.13
C LYS A 149 3.14 -28.78 -17.52
N ALA A 150 2.02 -28.16 -17.89
CA ALA A 150 1.39 -28.34 -19.20
C ALA A 150 2.07 -27.53 -20.31
N TRP A 151 2.95 -26.58 -19.97
CA TRP A 151 3.59 -25.70 -20.94
C TRP A 151 4.89 -26.30 -21.50
N PRO A 152 5.21 -26.04 -22.78
CA PRO A 152 6.52 -26.34 -23.35
C PRO A 152 7.64 -25.68 -22.55
N GLU A 153 8.81 -26.33 -22.49
CA GLU A 153 9.97 -25.80 -21.77
C GLU A 153 10.43 -24.45 -22.34
N ASP A 154 10.42 -24.30 -23.66
CA ASP A 154 10.80 -23.04 -24.33
C ASP A 154 9.91 -21.87 -23.87
N LEU A 155 8.59 -22.09 -23.82
CA LEU A 155 7.63 -21.08 -23.34
C LEU A 155 7.89 -20.70 -21.87
N ARG A 156 8.24 -21.66 -21.02
CA ARG A 156 8.59 -21.37 -19.61
C ARG A 156 9.85 -20.51 -19.52
N GLN A 157 10.86 -20.83 -20.32
CA GLN A 157 12.10 -20.07 -20.34
C GLN A 157 11.92 -18.67 -20.90
N ASP A 158 11.09 -18.50 -21.93
CA ASP A 158 10.72 -17.19 -22.46
C ASP A 158 10.00 -16.33 -21.43
N ILE A 159 9.06 -16.92 -20.67
CA ILE A 159 8.37 -16.24 -19.57
C ILE A 159 9.36 -15.79 -18.48
N VAL A 160 10.28 -16.66 -18.07
CA VAL A 160 11.29 -16.34 -17.07
C VAL A 160 12.21 -15.20 -17.54
N ARG A 161 12.70 -15.27 -18.79
CA ARG A 161 13.55 -14.23 -19.38
C ARG A 161 12.83 -12.88 -19.45
N ALA A 162 11.61 -12.86 -19.97
CA ALA A 162 10.86 -11.62 -20.07
C ALA A 162 10.54 -11.01 -18.70
N PHE A 163 10.26 -11.84 -17.69
CA PHE A 163 10.01 -11.33 -16.35
C PHE A 163 11.25 -10.72 -15.73
N GLU A 164 12.44 -11.25 -16.01
CA GLU A 164 13.69 -10.61 -15.59
C GLU A 164 13.92 -9.28 -16.30
N GLU A 165 13.70 -9.23 -17.62
CA GLU A 165 13.97 -8.03 -18.43
C GLU A 165 12.95 -6.91 -18.19
N ILE A 166 11.68 -7.24 -17.96
CA ILE A 166 10.59 -6.27 -17.89
C ILE A 166 10.27 -5.86 -16.45
N ALA A 167 10.60 -6.69 -15.45
CA ALA A 167 10.24 -6.39 -14.07
C ALA A 167 10.90 -5.11 -13.54
N ASP A 168 12.06 -4.69 -14.06
CA ASP A 168 12.74 -3.44 -13.66
C ASP A 168 12.81 -3.26 -12.12
N GLY A 169 13.16 -4.34 -11.40
CA GLY A 169 13.23 -4.37 -9.94
C GLY A 169 11.88 -4.55 -9.21
N MET A 170 10.78 -4.80 -9.90
CA MET A 170 9.43 -4.78 -9.34
C MET A 170 8.84 -6.19 -9.14
N PHE A 171 9.07 -6.78 -7.97
CA PHE A 171 8.46 -8.06 -7.57
C PHE A 171 6.94 -8.07 -7.67
N ARG A 172 6.28 -6.93 -7.41
CA ARG A 172 4.82 -6.84 -7.51
C ARG A 172 4.34 -7.05 -8.94
N TRP A 173 5.01 -6.41 -9.90
CA TRP A 173 4.70 -6.58 -11.31
C TRP A 173 4.77 -8.05 -11.70
N VAL A 174 5.84 -8.73 -11.31
CA VAL A 174 6.04 -10.17 -11.54
C VAL A 174 4.94 -11.02 -10.92
N SER A 175 4.58 -10.73 -9.67
CA SER A 175 3.50 -11.46 -8.99
C SER A 175 2.18 -11.33 -9.73
N CYS A 176 1.84 -10.12 -10.18
CA CYS A 176 0.64 -9.88 -10.98
C CYS A 176 0.68 -10.67 -12.29
N GLN A 177 1.80 -10.68 -13.01
CA GLN A 177 1.90 -11.46 -14.25
C GLN A 177 1.76 -12.97 -14.02
N ILE A 178 2.30 -13.50 -12.92
CA ILE A 178 2.12 -14.92 -12.57
C ILE A 178 0.65 -15.24 -12.23
N ASP A 179 -0.05 -14.34 -11.55
CA ASP A 179 -1.46 -14.52 -11.21
C ASP A 179 -2.35 -14.41 -12.45
N GLU A 180 -2.02 -13.54 -13.40
CA GLU A 180 -2.64 -13.47 -14.72
C GLU A 180 -2.46 -14.78 -15.50
N LEU A 181 -1.24 -15.31 -15.52
CA LEU A 181 -0.91 -16.59 -16.12
C LEU A 181 -1.62 -17.80 -15.46
N ARG A 182 -2.05 -17.69 -14.20
CA ARG A 182 -2.91 -18.72 -13.58
C ARG A 182 -4.29 -18.77 -14.19
N ARG A 183 -4.83 -17.63 -14.62
CA ARG A 183 -6.20 -17.51 -15.14
C ARG A 183 -6.38 -18.28 -16.45
N VAL A 184 -5.32 -18.46 -17.23
CA VAL A 184 -5.34 -19.28 -18.47
C VAL A 184 -5.25 -20.79 -18.23
N LYS A 185 -5.25 -21.25 -16.97
CA LYS A 185 -5.43 -22.66 -16.54
C LYS A 185 -4.61 -23.70 -17.31
N GLY A 186 -3.40 -23.34 -17.77
CA GLY A 186 -2.50 -24.27 -18.48
C GLY A 186 -2.68 -24.34 -20.00
N ASN A 187 -3.57 -23.54 -20.59
CA ASN A 187 -3.66 -23.39 -22.04
C ASN A 187 -2.41 -22.67 -22.56
N SER A 188 -1.53 -23.39 -23.27
CA SER A 188 -0.26 -22.86 -23.77
C SER A 188 -0.44 -21.77 -24.83
N THR A 189 -1.46 -21.87 -25.68
CA THR A 189 -1.75 -20.85 -26.71
C THR A 189 -2.22 -19.56 -26.05
N ALA A 190 -3.16 -19.65 -25.10
CA ALA A 190 -3.62 -18.48 -24.36
C ALA A 190 -2.50 -17.85 -23.50
N ALA A 191 -1.61 -18.67 -22.92
CA ALA A 191 -0.44 -18.18 -22.22
C ALA A 191 0.55 -17.45 -23.15
N SER A 192 0.75 -17.97 -24.36
CA SER A 192 1.59 -17.34 -25.38
C SER A 192 0.99 -16.02 -25.88
N ASP A 193 -0.32 -15.97 -26.09
CA ASP A 193 -1.02 -14.75 -26.52
C ASP A 193 -0.96 -13.68 -25.43
N GLN A 194 -1.18 -14.07 -24.17
CA GLN A 194 -1.07 -13.17 -23.02
C GLN A 194 0.36 -12.67 -22.82
N PHE A 195 1.36 -13.53 -23.06
CA PHE A 195 2.77 -13.17 -23.06
C PHE A 195 3.13 -12.17 -24.16
N GLY A 196 2.57 -12.31 -25.37
CA GLY A 196 2.77 -11.37 -26.47
C GLY A 196 2.25 -9.96 -26.22
N ILE A 197 1.37 -9.78 -25.23
CA ILE A 197 0.68 -8.52 -24.93
C ILE A 197 1.28 -7.82 -23.69
N ILE A 198 2.27 -8.40 -23.00
CA ILE A 198 2.76 -7.91 -21.69
C ILE A 198 2.98 -6.38 -21.66
N PRO A 199 2.25 -5.63 -20.80
CA PRO A 199 2.42 -4.18 -20.65
C PRO A 199 3.77 -3.85 -20.01
N LYS A 200 4.42 -2.78 -20.48
CA LYS A 200 5.36 -1.99 -19.68
C LYS A 200 4.55 -0.91 -18.92
N PRO A 201 5.18 0.01 -18.19
CA PRO A 201 5.35 0.11 -16.72
C PRO A 201 4.10 -0.07 -15.79
N VAL A 202 4.33 -0.07 -14.46
CA VAL A 202 3.34 -0.33 -13.38
C VAL A 202 2.02 0.43 -13.51
N ASN A 203 2.09 1.69 -13.96
CA ASN A 203 0.91 2.52 -14.07
C ASN A 203 -0.05 2.01 -15.17
N GLU A 204 0.49 1.60 -16.32
CA GLU A 204 -0.27 0.95 -17.39
C GLU A 204 -0.71 -0.47 -16.97
N GLN A 205 0.04 -1.12 -16.08
CA GLN A 205 -0.34 -2.42 -15.53
C GLN A 205 -1.58 -2.32 -14.63
N TYR A 206 -1.63 -1.36 -13.69
CA TYR A 206 -2.83 -1.15 -12.89
C TYR A 206 -4.01 -0.76 -13.77
N ASP A 207 -3.79 0.07 -14.79
CA ASP A 207 -4.82 0.40 -15.78
C ASP A 207 -5.42 -0.85 -16.43
N ARG A 208 -4.58 -1.79 -16.87
CA ARG A 208 -5.07 -3.05 -17.44
C ARG A 208 -5.73 -3.95 -16.41
N ILE A 209 -5.16 -4.07 -15.20
CA ILE A 209 -5.76 -4.87 -14.12
C ILE A 209 -7.17 -4.36 -13.85
N PHE A 210 -7.36 -3.04 -13.69
CA PHE A 210 -8.68 -2.46 -13.45
C PHE A 210 -9.61 -2.58 -14.66
N GLN A 211 -9.10 -2.47 -15.90
CA GLN A 211 -9.89 -2.68 -17.12
C GLN A 211 -10.31 -4.14 -17.36
N GLN A 212 -9.57 -5.11 -16.83
CA GLN A 212 -9.85 -6.54 -16.98
C GLN A 212 -10.83 -7.07 -15.92
N ILE A 213 -11.14 -6.29 -14.88
CA ILE A 213 -12.17 -6.66 -13.92
C ILE A 213 -13.52 -6.69 -14.65
N SER A 214 -14.23 -7.81 -14.54
CA SER A 214 -15.55 -7.95 -15.15
C SER A 214 -16.53 -6.95 -14.53
N ASN A 215 -17.54 -6.51 -15.29
CA ASN A 215 -18.60 -5.64 -14.74
C ASN A 215 -19.34 -6.30 -13.55
N GLU A 216 -19.35 -7.63 -13.47
CA GLU A 216 -19.94 -8.35 -12.34
C GLU A 216 -19.06 -8.32 -11.09
N ASP A 217 -17.74 -8.29 -11.25
CA ASP A 217 -16.79 -8.32 -10.14
C ASP A 217 -16.34 -6.92 -9.70
N LEU A 218 -16.55 -5.89 -10.53
CA LEU A 218 -16.21 -4.50 -10.23
C LEU A 218 -16.82 -4.02 -8.90
N PRO A 219 -18.10 -4.26 -8.57
CA PRO A 219 -18.66 -3.89 -7.28
C PRO A 219 -17.97 -4.59 -6.09
N ILE A 220 -17.52 -5.83 -6.28
CA ILE A 220 -16.80 -6.59 -5.24
C ILE A 220 -15.44 -5.95 -5.00
N VAL A 221 -14.69 -5.65 -6.06
CA VAL A 221 -13.36 -5.04 -5.96
C VAL A 221 -13.45 -3.64 -5.36
N ASP A 222 -14.44 -2.84 -5.76
CA ASP A 222 -14.65 -1.49 -5.20
C ASP A 222 -14.88 -1.54 -3.69
N ALA A 223 -15.86 -2.34 -3.26
CA ALA A 223 -16.24 -2.47 -1.86
C ALA A 223 -15.09 -3.06 -1.03
N MET A 224 -14.35 -4.04 -1.57
CA MET A 224 -13.18 -4.61 -0.91
C MET A 224 -12.09 -3.56 -0.66
N LEU A 225 -11.71 -2.80 -1.69
CA LEU A 225 -10.70 -1.75 -1.56
C LEU A 225 -11.19 -0.60 -0.67
N GLU A 226 -12.48 -0.27 -0.70
CA GLU A 226 -13.06 0.71 0.21
C GLU A 226 -12.97 0.27 1.67
N GLN A 227 -13.37 -0.96 1.98
CA GLN A 227 -13.32 -1.48 3.35
C GLN A 227 -11.89 -1.59 3.86
N LEU A 228 -10.96 -2.07 3.04
CA LEU A 228 -9.54 -2.08 3.38
C LEU A 228 -9.01 -0.67 3.65
N ARG A 229 -9.42 0.33 2.86
CA ARG A 229 -9.04 1.73 3.09
C ARG A 229 -9.64 2.27 4.39
N CYS A 230 -10.93 2.03 4.63
CA CYS A 230 -11.65 2.50 5.81
C CYS A 230 -11.18 1.82 7.10
N SER A 231 -10.64 0.61 6.98
CA SER A 231 -9.99 -0.08 8.09
C SER A 231 -8.64 0.51 8.47
N HIS A 232 -8.05 1.46 7.71
CA HIS A 232 -6.84 2.12 8.18
C HIS A 232 -7.13 2.97 9.41
N ASN A 233 -6.85 2.43 10.59
CA ASN A 233 -6.94 3.14 11.84
C ASN A 233 -5.85 4.22 11.94
N ALA A 234 -6.15 5.30 12.68
CA ALA A 234 -5.27 6.45 12.94
C ALA A 234 -3.91 6.12 13.61
N SER A 235 -3.61 4.84 13.83
CA SER A 235 -2.39 4.31 14.44
C SER A 235 -1.25 4.05 13.45
N GLY A 236 -1.52 4.07 12.14
CA GLY A 236 -0.50 3.98 11.08
C GLY A 236 0.04 2.57 10.80
N ASP A 237 -0.55 1.52 11.38
CA ASP A 237 -0.21 0.14 11.07
C ASP A 237 -1.02 -0.35 9.85
N PHE A 238 -0.43 -1.21 9.00
CA PHE A 238 -1.18 -1.88 7.92
C PHE A 238 -2.28 -2.74 8.54
N GLU A 239 -3.53 -2.30 8.44
CA GLU A 239 -4.66 -3.05 9.01
C GLU A 239 -4.88 -4.31 8.17
N VAL A 240 -4.59 -5.45 8.79
CA VAL A 240 -4.88 -6.74 8.22
C VAL A 240 -6.22 -7.20 8.77
N ILE A 241 -7.19 -7.45 7.90
CA ILE A 241 -8.54 -7.84 8.29
C ILE A 241 -8.67 -9.36 8.13
N GLU A 242 -9.41 -10.03 9.00
CA GLU A 242 -9.80 -11.43 8.77
C GLU A 242 -10.69 -11.52 7.52
N LEU A 243 -10.37 -12.45 6.62
CA LEU A 243 -10.94 -12.49 5.27
C LEU A 243 -12.44 -12.75 5.28
N ASN A 244 -12.95 -13.63 6.15
CA ASN A 244 -14.37 -13.95 6.16
C ASN A 244 -15.20 -12.80 6.74
N ALA A 245 -14.72 -12.13 7.78
CA ALA A 245 -15.32 -10.91 8.33
C ALA A 245 -15.39 -9.80 7.27
N LEU A 246 -14.34 -9.64 6.45
CA LEU A 246 -14.36 -8.69 5.35
C LEU A 246 -15.37 -9.09 4.27
N VAL A 247 -15.42 -10.38 3.90
CA VAL A 247 -16.39 -10.93 2.94
C VAL A 247 -17.83 -10.67 3.41
N GLU A 248 -18.13 -10.89 4.68
CA GLU A 248 -19.46 -10.63 5.26
C GLU A 248 -19.82 -9.14 5.20
N THR A 249 -18.87 -8.26 5.54
CA THR A 249 -19.07 -6.81 5.50
C THR A 249 -19.33 -6.34 4.08
N VAL A 250 -18.55 -6.80 3.11
CA VAL A 250 -18.73 -6.49 1.69
C VAL A 250 -20.06 -7.04 1.16
N SER A 251 -20.42 -8.26 1.54
CA SER A 251 -21.71 -8.87 1.18
C SER A 251 -22.89 -8.02 1.67
N HIS A 252 -22.82 -7.54 2.91
CA HIS A 252 -23.83 -6.67 3.48
C HIS A 252 -23.88 -5.30 2.80
N GLN A 253 -22.72 -4.69 2.51
CA GLN A 253 -22.64 -3.41 1.79
C GLN A 253 -23.29 -3.51 0.41
N LEU A 254 -23.00 -4.57 -0.34
CA LEU A 254 -23.56 -4.78 -1.67
C LEU A 254 -25.05 -5.15 -1.64
N ALA A 255 -25.57 -5.69 -0.53
CA ALA A 255 -26.98 -5.97 -0.37
C ALA A 255 -27.83 -4.73 -0.03
N VAL A 256 -27.27 -3.75 0.70
CA VAL A 256 -28.04 -2.66 1.35
C VAL A 256 -27.68 -1.26 0.80
N GLY A 257 -26.65 -1.13 -0.05
CA GLY A 257 -26.16 0.15 -0.55
C GLY A 257 -27.02 0.85 -1.61
N THR A 258 -26.70 2.12 -1.89
CA THR A 258 -27.30 2.96 -2.94
C THR A 258 -27.16 2.37 -4.35
N TRP A 259 -26.15 1.53 -4.55
CA TRP A 259 -25.90 0.72 -5.73
C TRP A 259 -25.94 -0.77 -5.34
N SER A 260 -27.10 -1.23 -4.86
CA SER A 260 -27.24 -2.61 -4.37
C SER A 260 -27.20 -3.64 -5.50
N HIS A 261 -26.42 -4.70 -5.28
CA HIS A 261 -26.34 -5.88 -6.11
C HIS A 261 -26.79 -7.11 -5.29
N PRO A 262 -28.08 -7.22 -4.91
CA PRO A 262 -28.58 -8.21 -3.95
C PRO A 262 -28.46 -9.67 -4.41
N HIS A 263 -28.24 -9.90 -5.71
CA HIS A 263 -28.03 -11.22 -6.29
C HIS A 263 -26.56 -11.64 -6.37
N LEU A 264 -25.64 -10.72 -6.11
CA LEU A 264 -24.21 -10.98 -6.23
C LEU A 264 -23.71 -11.75 -5.00
N ARG A 265 -23.39 -13.02 -5.19
CA ARG A 265 -22.83 -13.86 -4.13
C ARG A 265 -21.34 -13.60 -4.00
N VAL A 266 -20.93 -13.08 -2.84
CA VAL A 266 -19.53 -12.86 -2.49
C VAL A 266 -19.09 -13.98 -1.54
N ASN A 267 -17.93 -14.58 -1.82
CA ASN A 267 -17.26 -15.53 -0.94
C ASN A 267 -15.74 -15.35 -1.03
N ALA A 268 -15.00 -15.99 -0.14
CA ALA A 268 -13.54 -15.85 -0.08
C ALA A 268 -12.82 -16.30 -1.37
N GLU A 269 -13.38 -17.22 -2.14
CA GLU A 269 -12.79 -17.68 -3.41
C GLU A 269 -13.00 -16.63 -4.51
N ARG A 270 -14.24 -16.18 -4.69
CA ARG A 270 -14.59 -15.13 -5.65
C ARG A 270 -13.85 -13.83 -5.38
N VAL A 271 -13.65 -13.46 -4.11
CA VAL A 271 -12.85 -12.29 -3.74
C VAL A 271 -11.41 -12.43 -4.19
N ARG A 272 -10.78 -13.60 -3.97
CA ARG A 272 -9.41 -13.84 -4.43
C ARG A 272 -9.30 -13.77 -5.94
N GLU A 273 -10.28 -14.31 -6.66
CA GLU A 273 -10.29 -14.29 -8.12
C GLU A 273 -10.51 -12.87 -8.67
N ALA A 274 -11.54 -12.17 -8.16
CA ALA A 274 -11.91 -10.82 -8.56
C ALA A 274 -10.82 -9.80 -8.25
N CYS A 275 -10.33 -9.78 -7.00
CA CYS A 275 -9.31 -8.82 -6.56
C CYS A 275 -7.92 -9.19 -7.08
N GLY A 276 -7.65 -10.48 -7.35
CA GLY A 276 -6.39 -10.96 -7.89
C GLY A 276 -5.17 -10.36 -7.16
N CYS A 277 -4.33 -9.67 -7.92
CA CYS A 277 -3.15 -8.99 -7.39
C CYS A 277 -3.41 -7.55 -6.89
N LEU A 278 -4.63 -7.20 -6.48
CA LEU A 278 -4.91 -5.95 -5.74
C LEU A 278 -4.85 -6.16 -4.22
N ILE A 279 -5.00 -7.40 -3.78
CA ILE A 279 -4.93 -7.81 -2.36
C ILE A 279 -3.83 -8.83 -2.14
N THR A 280 -3.47 -9.04 -0.89
CA THR A 280 -2.64 -10.16 -0.44
C THR A 280 -3.41 -10.90 0.64
N VAL A 281 -3.61 -12.21 0.44
CA VAL A 281 -4.23 -13.09 1.42
C VAL A 281 -3.16 -14.00 2.02
N PHE A 282 -3.09 -14.06 3.34
CA PHE A 282 -2.09 -14.85 4.06
C PHE A 282 -2.63 -15.41 5.37
N ARG A 283 -1.89 -16.36 5.96
CA ARG A 283 -2.20 -16.90 7.30
C ARG A 283 -1.17 -16.40 8.27
N ASP A 284 -1.62 -15.76 9.35
CA ASP A 284 -0.75 -15.32 10.42
C ASP A 284 -0.91 -16.26 11.62
N LYS A 285 0.14 -17.01 11.93
CA LYS A 285 0.13 -17.94 13.08
C LYS A 285 0.21 -17.24 14.42
N SER A 286 0.59 -15.95 14.44
CA SER A 286 0.68 -15.15 15.66
C SER A 286 -0.65 -14.50 16.04
N ARG A 287 -1.62 -14.48 15.14
CA ARG A 287 -2.94 -13.88 15.35
C ARG A 287 -3.99 -14.95 15.65
N GLU A 288 -4.92 -14.59 16.54
CA GLU A 288 -6.13 -15.36 16.78
C GLU A 288 -7.27 -14.83 15.88
N PRO A 289 -8.14 -15.71 15.33
CA PRO A 289 -8.17 -17.15 15.55
C PRO A 289 -7.10 -17.90 14.73
N ARG A 290 -6.41 -18.86 15.35
CA ARG A 290 -5.40 -19.68 14.66
C ARG A 290 -5.96 -20.40 13.44
N GLY A 291 -5.27 -20.23 12.31
CA GLY A 291 -5.64 -20.85 11.03
C GLY A 291 -6.59 -20.01 10.19
N ALA A 292 -7.05 -18.87 10.70
CA ALA A 292 -7.77 -17.89 9.90
C ALA A 292 -6.89 -17.29 8.80
N GLU A 293 -7.56 -16.83 7.75
CA GLU A 293 -6.93 -16.13 6.65
C GLU A 293 -7.17 -14.65 6.82
N TYR A 294 -6.13 -13.89 6.54
CA TYR A 294 -6.13 -12.45 6.68
C TYR A 294 -5.82 -11.82 5.33
N VAL A 295 -6.36 -10.62 5.13
CA VAL A 295 -6.26 -9.87 3.88
C VAL A 295 -5.79 -8.45 4.16
N ALA A 296 -4.89 -7.98 3.30
CA ALA A 296 -4.45 -6.60 3.23
C ALA A 296 -4.45 -6.14 1.78
N ALA A 297 -4.57 -4.83 1.57
CA ALA A 297 -4.27 -4.25 0.26
C ALA A 297 -2.81 -4.55 -0.08
N ALA A 298 -2.56 -4.91 -1.33
CA ALA A 298 -1.23 -5.32 -1.73
C ALA A 298 -0.25 -4.15 -1.88
N HIS A 299 -0.76 -2.96 -2.15
CA HIS A 299 0.02 -1.73 -2.25
C HIS A 299 -0.89 -0.52 -2.05
N HIS A 300 -0.36 0.56 -1.48
CA HIS A 300 -1.11 1.82 -1.31
C HIS A 300 -1.61 2.40 -2.64
N THR A 301 -0.82 2.21 -3.71
CA THR A 301 -1.18 2.60 -5.09
C THR A 301 -2.51 1.97 -5.56
N SER A 302 -2.93 0.82 -5.05
CA SER A 302 -4.26 0.25 -5.36
C SER A 302 -5.41 1.18 -4.95
N PHE A 303 -5.26 1.91 -3.84
CA PHE A 303 -6.23 2.91 -3.40
C PHE A 303 -6.16 4.19 -4.25
N LYS A 304 -4.96 4.68 -4.55
CA LYS A 304 -4.80 5.87 -5.41
C LYS A 304 -5.40 5.65 -6.80
N TYR A 305 -5.21 4.46 -7.37
CA TYR A 305 -5.80 4.13 -8.68
C TYR A 305 -7.32 4.10 -8.65
N ARG A 306 -7.90 3.49 -7.61
CA ARG A 306 -9.34 3.53 -7.36
C ARG A 306 -9.84 4.99 -7.34
N ASP A 307 -9.18 5.88 -6.61
CA ASP A 307 -9.62 7.26 -6.46
C ASP A 307 -9.37 8.13 -7.72
N SER A 308 -8.41 7.74 -8.58
CA SER A 308 -7.98 8.54 -9.74
C SER A 308 -8.81 8.41 -11.01
N LYS A 309 -9.66 7.36 -11.14
CA LYS A 309 -10.35 7.06 -12.40
C LYS A 309 -11.86 7.11 -12.29
N GLU A 310 -12.49 7.69 -13.32
CA GLU A 310 -13.94 7.68 -13.56
C GLU A 310 -14.52 6.27 -13.85
N ILE A 311 -13.73 5.19 -13.78
CA ILE A 311 -14.17 3.80 -14.03
C ILE A 311 -15.30 3.37 -13.07
N TRP A 312 -15.41 4.02 -11.90
CA TRP A 312 -16.46 3.74 -10.91
C TRP A 312 -17.77 4.50 -11.17
N THR A 313 -17.83 5.34 -12.22
CA THR A 313 -19.11 5.91 -12.66
C THR A 313 -19.76 4.95 -13.65
N PRO A 314 -21.02 4.50 -13.41
CA PRO A 314 -21.74 3.73 -14.40
C PRO A 314 -21.86 4.57 -15.67
N ALA A 315 -21.72 3.94 -16.84
CA ALA A 315 -22.14 4.57 -18.08
C ALA A 315 -23.54 5.14 -17.88
N SER A 316 -23.68 6.46 -18.04
CA SER A 316 -24.98 7.10 -18.06
C SER A 316 -25.82 6.35 -19.08
N SER A 317 -26.88 5.69 -18.59
CA SER A 317 -27.87 5.04 -19.43
C SER A 317 -28.35 6.07 -20.43
N THR A 318 -27.86 5.95 -21.67
CA THR A 318 -28.25 6.80 -22.77
C THR A 318 -29.66 6.33 -23.13
N THR A 319 -30.64 7.13 -22.72
CA THR A 319 -32.01 7.10 -23.26
C THR A 319 -32.00 7.29 -24.76
#